data_AF-A0A938VNW4-F1
#
_entry.id   AF-A0A938VNW4-F1
#
_cell.length_a   1.000
_cell.length_b   1.000
_cell.length_c   1.000
_cell.angle_alpha   90.00
_cell.angle_beta   90.00
_cell.angle_gamma   90.00
#
_symmetry.space_group_name_H-M   'P 1'
#
loop_
_entity.id
_entity.type
_entity.pdbx_description
1 polymer ?
#
loop_
_entity_poly.entity_id
_entity_poly.type
_entity_poly.pdbx_seq_one_letter_code
_entity_poly.pdbx_strand_id
1 'polypeptide(L)' 'MEIRVDGQTVFEGTVSAGTQQRWAPKQSISIRTDNGAAIEVVIDEQPVGQLGSPGQPAERVWTVGP' A
#
# COMPACT_ATOMS: atom_id res chain seq x y z
N MET A 1 -6.50 -7.52 -2.42
CA MET A 1 -5.82 -6.23 -2.12
C MET A 1 -6.61 -5.09 -2.75
N GLU A 2 -6.77 -3.98 -2.04
CA GLU A 2 -7.40 -2.75 -2.53
C GLU A 2 -6.45 -1.59 -2.27
N ILE A 3 -6.35 -0.66 -3.21
CA ILE A 3 -5.52 0.54 -3.10
C ILE A 3 -6.36 1.75 -3.51
N ARG A 4 -6.43 2.73 -2.63
CA ARG A 4 -7.09 4.00 -2.90
C ARG A 4 -6.09 5.14 -2.89
N VAL A 5 -6.14 5.97 -3.92
CA VAL A 5 -5.36 7.21 -4.02
C VAL A 5 -6.34 8.37 -4.03
N ASP A 6 -6.16 9.32 -3.12
CA ASP A 6 -7.00 10.51 -2.98
C ASP A 6 -8.51 10.17 -2.93
N GLY A 7 -8.83 9.09 -2.21
CA GLY A 7 -10.21 8.61 -2.01
C GLY A 7 -10.77 7.75 -3.15
N GLN A 8 -10.05 7.57 -4.26
CA GLN A 8 -10.49 6.76 -5.40
C GLN A 8 -9.79 5.40 -5.43
N THR A 9 -10.56 4.31 -5.61
CA THR A 9 -9.98 2.98 -5.84
C THR A 9 -9.26 2.97 -7.19
N VAL A 10 -7.94 2.82 -7.16
CA VAL A 10 -7.08 2.74 -8.36
C VAL A 10 -6.64 1.32 -8.68
N PHE A 11 -6.76 0.41 -7.71
CA PHE A 11 -6.47 -1.01 -7.88
C PHE A 11 -7.33 -1.84 -6.93
N GLU A 12 -7.87 -2.94 -7.45
CA GLU A 12 -8.52 -3.99 -6.67
C GLU A 12 -8.22 -5.34 -7.31
N GLY A 13 -7.65 -6.27 -6.54
CA GLY A 13 -7.31 -7.60 -7.02
C GLY A 13 -6.16 -8.26 -6.26
N THR A 14 -5.49 -9.19 -6.93
CA THR A 14 -4.32 -9.91 -6.42
C THR A 14 -3.06 -9.36 -7.09
N VAL A 15 -2.01 -9.17 -6.30
CA VAL A 15 -0.68 -8.81 -6.82
C VAL A 15 0.19 -10.06 -6.90
N SER A 16 0.92 -10.23 -8.00
CA SER A 16 1.91 -11.31 -8.14
C SER A 16 3.21 -10.93 -7.44
N ALA A 17 3.94 -11.94 -6.95
CA ALA A 17 5.26 -11.72 -6.35
C ALA A 17 6.21 -11.03 -7.35
N GLY A 18 6.97 -10.05 -6.87
CA GLY A 18 7.89 -9.26 -7.69
C GLY A 18 7.25 -8.08 -8.44
N THR A 19 5.92 -7.97 -8.46
CA THR A 19 5.25 -6.80 -9.05
C THR A 19 5.51 -5.56 -8.20
N GLN A 20 5.98 -4.49 -8.84
CA GLN A 20 6.10 -3.17 -8.24
C GLN A 20 4.98 -2.28 -8.75
N GLN A 21 4.39 -1.50 -7.85
CA GLN A 21 3.42 -0.48 -8.18
C GLN A 21 3.86 0.83 -7.54
N ARG A 22 3.73 1.94 -8.28
CA ARG A 22 4.14 3.28 -7.82
C ARG A 22 2.97 4.24 -7.97
N TRP A 23 2.75 5.06 -6.95
CA TRP A 23 1.72 6.10 -6.94
C TRP A 23 2.30 7.39 -6.39
N ALA A 24 1.74 8.50 -6.83
CA ALA A 24 2.02 9.84 -6.33
C ALA A 24 0.69 10.49 -5.90
N PRO A 25 0.21 10.21 -4.67
CA PRO A 25 -1.02 10.82 -4.15
C PRO A 25 -0.84 12.33 -3.97
N LYS A 26 -1.93 13.09 -4.09
CA LYS A 26 -1.93 14.53 -3.74
C LYS A 26 -2.29 14.78 -2.29
N GLN A 27 -3.07 13.89 -1.69
CA GLN A 27 -3.59 14.01 -0.33
C GLN A 27 -3.29 12.75 0.47
N SER A 28 -3.65 11.58 -0.05
CA SER A 28 -3.49 10.33 0.69
C SER A 28 -3.46 9.09 -0.19
N ILE A 29 -2.88 8.04 0.36
CA ILE A 29 -2.97 6.69 -0.18
C ILE A 29 -3.35 5.73 0.94
N SER A 30 -4.30 4.83 0.68
CA SER A 30 -4.64 3.72 1.55
C SER A 30 -4.42 2.39 0.85
N ILE A 31 -3.89 1.42 1.60
CA ILE A 31 -3.65 0.06 1.12
C ILE A 31 -4.31 -0.91 2.10
N ARG A 32 -5.17 -1.80 1.58
CA ARG A 32 -5.80 -2.89 2.32
C ARG A 32 -5.43 -4.24 1.70
N THR A 33 -4.99 -5.19 2.53
CA THR A 33 -4.65 -6.55 2.09
C THR A 33 -4.93 -7.58 3.19
N ASP A 34 -5.02 -8.85 2.83
CA ASP A 34 -5.27 -9.99 3.72
C ASP A 34 -3.98 -10.60 4.29
N ASN A 35 -2.84 -10.39 3.64
CA ASN A 35 -1.52 -10.78 4.12
C ASN A 35 -0.55 -9.59 4.09
N GLY A 36 -0.47 -8.86 5.20
CA GLY A 36 0.34 -7.64 5.31
C GLY A 36 1.83 -7.85 5.08
N ALA A 37 2.38 -9.02 5.44
CA ALA A 37 3.80 -9.31 5.24
C ALA A 37 4.19 -9.51 3.77
N ALA A 38 3.21 -9.75 2.88
CA ALA A 38 3.47 -9.91 1.45
C ALA A 38 3.73 -8.58 0.72
N ILE A 39 3.48 -7.45 1.39
CA ILE A 39 3.59 -6.11 0.81
C ILE A 39 4.70 -5.34 1.53
N GLU A 40 5.80 -5.09 0.83
CA GLU A 40 6.81 -4.12 1.26
C GLU A 40 6.40 -2.72 0.82
N VAL A 41 6.53 -1.75 1.73
CA VAL A 41 6.20 -0.35 1.47
C VAL A 41 7.48 0.47 1.40
N VAL A 42 7.57 1.30 0.36
CA VAL A 42 8.65 2.25 0.14
C VAL A 42 8.02 3.64 -0.03
N ILE A 43 8.51 4.62 0.71
CA ILE A 43 8.06 6.02 0.64
C ILE A 43 9.29 6.86 0.36
N ASP A 44 9.24 7.69 -0.68
CA ASP A 44 10.36 8.56 -1.09
C ASP A 44 11.70 7.81 -1.14
N GLU A 45 11.67 6.65 -1.82
CA GLU A 45 12.81 5.74 -2.00
C GLU A 45 13.35 5.08 -0.72
N GLN A 46 12.71 5.33 0.43
CA GLN A 46 13.08 4.73 1.70
C GLN A 46 12.14 3.57 2.07
N PRO A 47 12.65 2.35 2.26
CA PRO A 47 11.86 1.24 2.78
C PRO A 47 11.35 1.57 4.19
N VAL A 48 10.04 1.50 4.39
CA VAL A 48 9.41 1.67 5.72
C VAL A 48 9.01 0.32 6.34
N GLY A 49 9.20 -0.77 5.60
CA GLY A 49 8.99 -2.14 6.04
C GLY A 49 7.74 -2.79 5.43
N GLN A 50 7.36 -3.93 5.98
CA GLN A 50 6.15 -4.64 5.56
C GLN A 50 4.89 -3.92 6.05
N LEU A 51 3.81 -4.01 5.27
CA LEU A 51 2.52 -3.40 5.60
C LEU A 51 1.93 -3.93 6.91
N GLY A 52 2.20 -5.20 7.24
CA GLY A 52 1.75 -5.86 8.46
C GLY A 52 2.42 -7.21 8.68
N SER A 53 1.80 -8.05 9.52
CA SER A 53 2.35 -9.35 9.92
C SER A 53 1.99 -10.50 8.96
N PRO A 54 2.73 -11.62 8.96
CA PRO A 54 2.44 -12.78 8.10
C PRO A 54 1.06 -13.36 8.36
N GLY A 55 0.28 -13.53 7.27
CA GLY A 55 -1.06 -14.13 7.30
C GLY A 55 -2.13 -13.29 8.02
N GLN A 56 -1.81 -12.05 8.38
CA GLN A 56 -2.75 -11.13 9.04
C GLN A 56 -3.20 -10.04 8.07
N PRO A 57 -4.50 -9.70 8.09
CA PRO A 57 -4.99 -8.56 7.32
C PRO A 57 -4.34 -7.27 7.83
N ALA A 58 -4.07 -6.36 6.90
CA ALA A 58 -3.48 -5.07 7.21
C ALA A 58 -4.14 -3.97 6.40
N GLU A 59 -4.35 -2.83 7.06
CA GLU A 59 -4.77 -1.57 6.45
C GLU A 59 -3.85 -0.45 6.97
N ARG A 60 -3.34 0.36 6.05
CA ARG A 60 -2.53 1.55 6.34
C ARG A 60 -2.96 2.70 5.45
N VAL A 61 -2.84 3.90 6.00
CA VAL A 61 -3.10 5.16 5.32
C VAL A 61 -1.89 6.06 5.53
N TRP A 62 -1.43 6.69 4.46
CA TRP A 62 -0.43 7.74 4.51
C TRP A 62 -1.02 9.01 3.91
N THR A 63 -0.64 10.14 4.49
CA THR A 63 -1.04 11.46 4.02
C THR A 63 0.18 12.23 3.56
N VAL A 64 0.05 12.96 2.46
CA VAL A 64 1.07 13.91 2.04
C VAL A 64 1.12 15.03 3.09
N GLY A 65 2.31 15.29 3.63
CA GLY A 65 2.52 16.37 4.59
C GLY A 65 2.28 17.75 3.96
N PRO A 66 2.05 18.79 4.78
CA PRO A 66 1.99 20.17 4.32
C PRO A 66 3.33 20.69 3.79
#